data_AF-A0A967GGM0-F1
#
_entry.id   AF-A0A967GGM0-F1
#
_cell.length_a   1.000
_cell.length_b   1.000
_cell.length_c   1.000
_cell.angle_alpha   90.00
_cell.angle_beta   90.00
_cell.angle_gamma   90.00
#
_symmetry.space_group_name_H-M   'P 1'
#
loop_
_entity.id
_entity.type
_entity.pdbx_description
1 polymer ?
#
loop_
_entity_poly.entity_id
_entity_poly.type
_entity_poly.pdbx_seq_one_letter_code
_entity_poly.pdbx_strand_id
1 'polypeptide(L)'
;VWQPPDDEWRAISLNYTSGTTGNPKGVVYHHRGAYLNALSNGIGWNMPHHPVYLWTLPMFHCNGWCFPWTVAAVAGTNVCLR
;
A
#
# COMPACT_ATOMS: atom_id res chain seq x y z
N VAL A 1 -9.76 20.79 -7.41
CA VAL A 1 -9.27 19.87 -8.46
C VAL A 1 -8.08 19.13 -7.89
N TRP A 2 -8.02 17.79 -8.01
CA TRP A 2 -6.85 17.00 -7.57
C TRP A 2 -5.64 17.29 -8.47
N GLN A 3 -4.44 17.28 -7.90
CA GLN A 3 -3.19 17.47 -8.63
C GLN A 3 -2.26 16.27 -8.36
N PRO A 4 -1.56 15.76 -9.38
CA PRO A 4 -0.53 14.75 -9.17
C PRO A 4 0.62 15.33 -8.32
N PRO A 5 1.42 14.47 -7.66
CA PRO A 5 2.62 14.94 -6.98
C PRO A 5 3.61 15.51 -8.01
N ASP A 6 4.23 16.65 -7.68
CA ASP A 6 5.21 17.31 -8.55
C ASP A 6 6.48 16.45 -8.75
N ASP A 7 6.75 15.54 -7.82
CA ASP A 7 7.85 14.59 -7.85
C ASP A 7 7.41 13.26 -7.22
N GLU A 8 7.72 12.14 -7.89
CA GLU A 8 7.45 10.79 -7.41
C GLU A 8 8.23 10.40 -6.14
N TRP A 9 9.26 11.16 -5.76
CA TRP A 9 9.99 10.99 -4.49
C TRP A 9 9.30 11.67 -3.30
N ARG A 10 8.20 12.40 -3.51
CA ARG A 10 7.42 12.97 -2.42
C ARG A 10 6.76 11.89 -1.55
N ALA A 11 6.61 12.19 -0.27
CA ALA A 11 5.99 11.29 0.69
C ALA A 11 4.49 11.10 0.38
N ILE A 12 4.05 9.84 0.40
CA ILE A 12 2.63 9.45 0.21
C ILE A 12 2.00 8.91 1.50
N SER A 13 2.80 8.30 2.38
CA SER A 13 2.32 7.77 3.66
C SER A 13 3.40 7.74 4.73
N LEU A 14 2.98 7.78 5.99
CA LEU A 14 3.80 7.57 7.18
C LEU A 14 3.29 6.34 7.91
N ASN A 15 4.11 5.30 7.97
CA ASN A 15 3.79 4.04 8.64
C ASN A 15 4.54 3.97 9.97
N TYR A 16 3.93 3.38 11.00
CA TYR A 16 4.60 3.18 12.28
C TYR A 16 4.94 1.70 12.48
N THR A 17 6.17 1.44 12.93
CA THR A 17 6.55 0.09 13.37
C THR A 17 5.90 -0.26 14.71
N SER A 18 5.81 -1.55 15.02
CA SER A 18 5.21 -2.05 16.26
C SER A 18 5.96 -1.66 17.53
N GLY A 19 7.21 -1.18 17.43
CA GLY A 19 8.00 -0.80 18.60
C GLY A 19 8.45 -1.98 19.47
N THR A 20 8.63 -3.19 18.91
CA THR A 20 9.04 -4.37 19.69
C THR A 20 10.38 -4.20 20.42
N THR A 21 11.24 -3.29 19.95
CA THR A 21 12.55 -2.99 20.55
C THR A 21 12.66 -1.56 21.10
N GLY A 22 11.53 -0.86 21.30
CA GLY A 22 11.51 0.51 21.83
C GLY A 22 10.37 1.34 21.25
N ASN A 23 10.53 2.66 21.19
CA ASN A 23 9.48 3.52 20.64
C ASN A 23 9.18 3.19 19.15
N PRO A 24 7.90 3.21 18.72
CA PRO A 24 7.52 3.10 17.32
C PRO A 24 8.29 4.07 16.43
N LYS A 25 8.82 3.55 15.32
CA LYS A 25 9.61 4.33 14.34
C LYS A 25 8.72 4.67 13.15
N GLY A 26 8.79 5.92 12.72
CA GLY A 26 8.12 6.38 11.50
C GLY A 26 8.87 5.95 10.25
N VAL A 27 8.19 5.25 9.34
CA VAL A 27 8.68 4.83 8.03
C VAL A 27 7.93 5.61 6.96
N VAL A 28 8.64 6.47 6.25
CA VAL A 28 8.07 7.32 5.21
C VAL A 28 8.16 6.62 3.86
N TYR A 29 7.03 6.49 3.18
CA TYR A 29 6.97 5.95 1.81
C TYR A 29 6.90 7.11 0.83
N HIS A 30 7.60 6.97 -0.29
CA HIS A 30 7.45 7.87 -1.44
C HIS A 30 6.59 7.25 -2.53
N HIS A 31 5.98 8.07 -3.39
CA HIS A 31 5.08 7.62 -4.46
C HIS A 31 5.73 6.55 -5.36
N ARG A 32 6.97 6.77 -5.81
CA ARG A 32 7.69 5.83 -6.70
C ARG A 32 7.83 4.44 -6.07
N GLY A 33 8.23 4.36 -4.80
CA GLY A 33 8.46 3.08 -4.12
C GLY A 33 7.17 2.33 -3.89
N ALA A 34 6.12 3.05 -3.47
CA ALA A 34 4.78 2.51 -3.33
C ALA A 34 4.24 1.95 -4.66
N TYR A 35 4.37 2.72 -5.74
CA TYR A 35 3.95 2.35 -7.09
C TYR A 35 4.68 1.11 -7.62
N LEU A 36 6.01 1.10 -7.56
CA LEU A 36 6.82 -0.02 -8.06
C LEU A 36 6.52 -1.31 -7.29
N ASN A 37 6.41 -1.23 -5.98
CA ASN A 37 6.04 -2.40 -5.16
C ASN A 37 4.60 -2.86 -5.46
N ALA A 38 3.67 -1.93 -5.69
CA ALA A 38 2.28 -2.27 -6.01
C ALA A 38 2.17 -3.07 -7.33
N LEU A 39 2.91 -2.66 -8.37
CA LEU A 39 2.98 -3.40 -9.63
C LEU A 39 3.69 -4.76 -9.47
N SER A 40 4.79 -4.78 -8.72
CA SER A 40 5.53 -6.02 -8.42
C SER A 40 4.63 -7.04 -7.72
N ASN A 41 3.79 -6.62 -6.77
CA ASN A 41 2.82 -7.51 -6.12
C ASN A 41 1.84 -8.12 -7.12
N GLY A 42 1.28 -7.29 -8.02
CA GLY A 42 0.32 -7.77 -9.02
C GLY A 42 0.91 -8.87 -9.92
N ILE A 43 2.16 -8.70 -10.35
CA ILE A 43 2.90 -9.69 -11.14
C ILE A 43 3.24 -10.92 -10.28
N GLY A 44 3.85 -10.71 -9.11
CA GLY A 44 4.34 -11.79 -8.26
C GLY A 44 3.24 -12.71 -7.73
N TRP A 45 2.02 -12.19 -7.58
CA TRP A 45 0.84 -12.95 -7.16
C TRP A 45 -0.01 -13.43 -8.32
N ASN A 46 0.37 -13.11 -9.56
CA ASN A 46 -0.43 -13.38 -10.77
C ASN A 46 -1.90 -12.93 -10.58
N MET A 47 -2.08 -11.71 -10.08
CA MET A 47 -3.42 -11.21 -9.77
C MET A 47 -4.27 -11.11 -11.04
N PRO A 48 -5.51 -11.62 -11.01
CA PRO A 48 -6.43 -11.44 -12.14
C PRO A 48 -6.82 -9.97 -12.27
N HIS A 49 -7.41 -9.61 -13.41
CA HIS A 49 -8.10 -8.32 -13.54
C HIS A 49 -9.28 -8.26 -12.57
N HIS A 50 -9.49 -7.09 -11.94
CA HIS A 50 -10.61 -6.82 -11.04
C HIS A 50 -10.77 -7.82 -9.86
N PRO A 51 -9.70 -8.10 -9.09
CA PRO A 51 -9.78 -9.05 -7.98
C PRO A 51 -10.63 -8.49 -6.84
N VAL A 52 -11.24 -9.39 -6.06
CA VAL A 52 -11.84 -9.05 -4.76
C VAL A 52 -10.88 -9.50 -3.67
N TYR A 53 -10.30 -8.54 -2.94
CA TYR A 53 -9.28 -8.80 -1.92
C TYR A 53 -9.85 -8.59 -0.52
N LEU A 54 -9.90 -9.67 0.27
CA LEU A 54 -10.36 -9.64 1.66
C LEU A 54 -9.19 -9.31 2.61
N TRP A 55 -9.35 -8.23 3.37
CA TRP A 55 -8.43 -7.82 4.41
C TRP A 55 -8.78 -8.50 5.74
N THR A 56 -7.93 -9.44 6.16
CA THR A 56 -8.02 -10.07 7.49
C THR A 56 -7.27 -9.29 8.57
N LEU A 57 -6.42 -8.34 8.17
CA LEU A 57 -5.69 -7.42 9.04
C LEU A 57 -6.01 -5.96 8.67
N PRO A 58 -5.90 -5.00 9.60
CA PRO A 58 -6.11 -3.59 9.29
C PRO A 58 -5.12 -3.10 8.20
N MET A 59 -5.62 -2.36 7.21
CA MET A 59 -4.80 -1.87 6.08
C MET A 59 -3.60 -1.03 6.52
N PHE A 60 -3.69 -0.33 7.65
CA PHE A 60 -2.58 0.49 8.17
C PHE A 60 -1.41 -0.35 8.73
N HIS A 61 -1.59 -1.65 8.95
CA HIS A 61 -0.51 -2.52 9.41
C HIS A 61 0.52 -2.70 8.29
N CYS A 62 1.73 -2.14 8.48
CA CYS A 62 2.80 -2.09 7.47
C CYS A 62 2.32 -1.62 6.07
N ASN A 63 1.31 -0.74 6.08
CA ASN A 63 0.48 -0.32 4.93
C ASN A 63 0.17 -1.41 3.90
N GLY A 64 -0.22 -2.59 4.41
CA GLY A 64 -0.60 -3.74 3.62
C GLY A 64 0.45 -4.15 2.60
N TRP A 65 1.73 -3.82 2.78
CA TRP A 65 2.79 -4.10 1.81
C TRP A 65 2.48 -3.57 0.40
N CYS A 66 1.84 -2.40 0.33
CA CYS A 66 1.33 -1.78 -0.90
C CYS A 66 0.14 -2.48 -1.57
N PHE A 67 -0.44 -3.55 -1.00
CA PHE A 67 -1.65 -4.18 -1.54
C PHE A 67 -2.86 -3.25 -1.67
N PRO A 68 -3.09 -2.23 -0.81
CA PRO A 68 -4.20 -1.30 -1.06
C PRO A 68 -4.05 -0.60 -2.41
N TRP A 69 -2.81 -0.25 -2.77
CA TRP A 69 -2.47 0.36 -4.07
C TRP A 69 -2.38 -0.67 -5.19
N THR A 70 -1.94 -1.90 -4.93
CA THR A 70 -1.99 -3.01 -5.91
C THR A 70 -3.42 -3.24 -6.37
N VAL A 71 -4.36 -3.41 -5.43
CA VAL A 71 -5.77 -3.64 -5.72
C VAL A 71 -6.34 -2.46 -6.52
N ALA A 72 -5.99 -1.22 -6.17
CA ALA A 72 -6.39 -0.05 -6.96
C ALA A 72 -5.79 -0.09 -8.39
N ALA A 73 -4.51 -0.42 -8.54
CA ALA A 73 -3.82 -0.46 -9.83
C ALA A 73 -4.40 -1.50 -10.79
N VAL A 74 -4.90 -2.63 -10.27
CA VAL A 74 -5.57 -3.67 -11.07
C VAL A 74 -7.10 -3.54 -11.10
N ALA A 75 -7.62 -2.38 -10.67
CA ALA A 75 -9.04 -2.05 -10.61
C ALA A 75 -9.89 -3.10 -9.87
N GLY A 76 -9.38 -3.58 -8.73
CA GLY A 76 -10.03 -4.52 -7.83
C GLY A 76 -10.81 -3.86 -6.70
N THR A 77 -11.43 -4.70 -5.87
CA THR A 77 -12.24 -4.30 -4.72
C THR A 77 -11.57 -4.71 -3.42
N ASN A 78 -11.41 -3.75 -2.51
CA ASN A 78 -10.97 -4.01 -1.13
C ASN A 78 -12.19 -4.33 -0.25
N VAL A 79 -12.19 -5.48 0.41
CA VAL A 79 -13.20 -5.86 1.40
C VAL A 79 -12.54 -5.87 2.78
N CYS A 80 -12.97 -4.99 3.67
CA CYS A 80 -12.39 -4.87 5.01
C CYS A 80 -13.30 -5.47 6.08
N LEU A 81 -12.73 -6.24 6.99
CA LEU A 81 -13.41 -6.65 8.21
C LEU A 81 -13.46 -5.48 9.20
N ARG A 82 -14.48 -5.48 10.07
CA ARG A 82 -14.69 -4.49 11.12
C ARG A 82 -13.83 -4.78 12.34
#